data_AF-A0A973PAZ7-F1
#
_entry.id   AF-A0A973PAZ7-F1
#
_cell.length_a   1.000
_cell.length_b   1.000
_cell.length_c   1.000
_cell.angle_alpha   90.00
_cell.angle_beta   90.00
_cell.angle_gamma   90.00
#
_symmetry.space_group_name_H-M   'P 1'
#
loop_
_entity.id
_entity.type
_entity.pdbx_description
1 polymer ?
#
loop_
_entity_poly.entity_id
_entity_poly.type
_entity_poly.pdbx_seq_one_letter_code
_entity_poly.pdbx_strand_id
1 'polypeptide(L)' 'EFDRLEIQHFFEVYKDLEPGKSVEGADWVGRVEAEAEIERSFQRAKENGH' A
#
# COMPACT_ATOMS: atom_id res chain seq x y z
N GLU A 1 -12.27 -12.82 4.60
CA GLU A 1 -12.87 -12.00 3.53
C GLU A 1 -13.26 -10.63 4.07
N PHE A 2 -14.07 -10.59 5.14
CA PHE A 2 -14.39 -9.35 5.87
C PHE A 2 -13.15 -8.55 6.30
N ASP A 3 -12.11 -9.17 6.86
CA ASP A 3 -10.90 -8.43 7.30
C ASP A 3 -10.22 -7.65 6.16
N ARG A 4 -10.19 -8.21 4.93
CA ARG A 4 -9.60 -7.51 3.77
C ARG A 4 -10.45 -6.32 3.35
N LEU A 5 -11.78 -6.45 3.42
CA LEU A 5 -12.71 -5.37 3.13
C LEU A 5 -12.65 -4.27 4.20
N GLU A 6 -12.54 -4.63 5.48
CA GLU A 6 -12.37 -3.65 6.57
C GLU A 6 -11.08 -2.86 6.42
N ILE A 7 -9.96 -3.53 6.14
CA ILE A 7 -8.67 -2.87 5.89
C ILE A 7 -8.75 -1.97 4.65
N GLN A 8 -9.36 -2.45 3.57
CA GLN A 8 -9.55 -1.65 2.35
C GLN A 8 -10.41 -0.42 2.62
N HIS A 9 -11.58 -0.61 3.24
CA HIS A 9 -12.52 0.47 3.57
C HIS A 9 -11.86 1.55 4.42
N PHE A 10 -11.04 1.16 5.40
CA PHE A 10 -10.28 2.12 6.20
C PHE A 10 -9.42 3.03 5.31
N PHE A 11 -8.62 2.48 4.40
CA PHE A 11 -7.75 3.28 3.54
C PHE A 11 -8.50 4.10 2.50
N GLU A 12 -9.69 3.67 2.09
CA GLU A 12 -10.55 4.41 1.16
C GLU A 12 -11.08 5.71 1.76
N VAL A 13 -11.43 5.75 3.06
CA VAL A 13 -12.17 6.88 3.65
C VAL A 13 -11.41 7.67 4.72
N TYR A 14 -10.30 7.16 5.27
CA TYR A 14 -9.67 7.80 6.45
C TYR A 14 -9.16 9.23 6.20
N LYS A 15 -8.99 9.62 4.93
CA LYS A 15 -8.50 10.94 4.50
C LYS A 15 -9.59 11.86 3.98
N ASP A 16 -10.87 11.47 3.97
CA ASP A 16 -11.94 12.24 3.33
C ASP A 16 -12.11 13.66 3.91
N LEU A 17 -11.69 13.87 5.16
CA LEU A 17 -11.74 15.16 5.84
C LEU A 17 -10.38 15.88 5.88
N GLU A 18 -9.38 15.38 5.15
CA GLU A 18 -8.06 16.00 5.03
C GLU A 18 -7.98 16.80 3.71
N PRO A 19 -8.04 18.15 3.73
CA PRO A 19 -8.04 18.94 2.51
C PRO A 19 -6.83 18.65 1.61
N GLY A 20 -7.10 18.34 0.35
CA GLY A 20 -6.06 18.05 -0.65
C GLY A 20 -5.46 16.64 -0.57
N LYS A 21 -6.05 15.73 0.22
CA LYS A 21 -5.64 14.33 0.26
C LYS A 21 -6.75 13.40 -0.23
N SER A 22 -6.34 12.40 -0.99
CA SER A 22 -7.17 11.29 -1.43
C SER A 22 -6.32 10.02 -1.50
N VAL A 23 -6.97 8.87 -1.62
CA VAL A 23 -6.33 7.58 -1.93
C VAL A 23 -6.99 7.05 -3.20
N GLU A 24 -6.19 6.65 -4.17
CA GLU A 24 -6.66 6.07 -5.44
C GLU A 24 -5.85 4.79 -5.75
N GLY A 25 -6.51 3.77 -6.31
CA GLY A 25 -5.84 2.63 -6.95
C GLY A 25 -5.18 1.60 -6.01
N ALA A 26 -5.85 1.20 -4.92
CA ALA A 26 -5.36 0.13 -4.04
C ALA A 26 -6.05 -1.21 -4.35
N ASP A 27 -5.26 -2.22 -4.72
CA ASP A 27 -5.71 -3.59 -4.97
C ASP A 27 -5.01 -4.59 -4.05
N TRP A 28 -5.71 -5.65 -3.69
CA TRP A 28 -5.11 -6.80 -2.99
C TRP A 28 -4.32 -7.68 -3.96
N VAL A 29 -3.04 -7.90 -3.66
CA VAL A 29 -2.18 -8.84 -4.40
C VAL A 29 -1.84 -10.08 -3.55
N GLY A 30 -1.20 -11.06 -4.19
CA GLY A 30 -0.73 -12.28 -3.56
C GLY A 30 0.60 -12.11 -2.82
N ARG A 31 1.01 -13.20 -2.16
CA ARG A 31 2.27 -13.26 -1.41
C ARG A 31 3.50 -13.07 -2.30
N VAL A 32 3.48 -13.64 -3.51
CA VAL A 32 4.62 -13.59 -4.44
C VAL A 32 4.88 -12.14 -4.87
N GLU A 33 3.82 -11.41 -5.20
CA GLU A 33 3.91 -10.00 -5.58
C GLU A 33 4.38 -9.13 -4.40
N ALA A 34 3.91 -9.42 -3.19
CA ALA A 34 4.34 -8.74 -1.97
C ALA A 34 5.83 -8.97 -1.65
N GLU A 35 6.29 -10.22 -1.68
CA GLU A 35 7.70 -10.58 -1.47
C GLU A 35 8.60 -9.91 -2.54
N ALA A 36 8.15 -9.84 -3.80
CA ALA A 36 8.88 -9.17 -4.85
C ALA A 36 8.99 -7.65 -4.64
N GLU A 37 7.96 -7.00 -4.08
CA GLU A 37 8.03 -5.56 -3.75
C GLU A 37 8.96 -5.28 -2.57
N ILE A 38 9.04 -6.20 -1.59
CA ILE A 38 10.00 -6.13 -0.48
C ILE A 38 11.43 -6.12 -1.04
N GLU A 39 11.78 -7.08 -1.91
CA GLU A 39 13.12 -7.15 -2.51
C GLU A 39 13.45 -5.90 -3.33
N ARG A 40 12.51 -5.44 -4.18
CA ARG A 40 12.67 -4.19 -4.95
C ARG A 40 12.90 -2.98 -4.04
N SER A 41 12.21 -2.92 -2.90
CA SER A 41 12.36 -1.85 -1.92
C SER A 41 13.75 -1.84 -1.28
N PHE A 42 14.27 -3.01 -0.91
CA PHE A 42 15.64 -3.14 -0.39
C PHE A 42 16.68 -2.72 -1.43
N GLN A 43 16.50 -3.11 -2.69
CA GLN A 43 17.41 -2.72 -3.76
C GLN A 43 17.41 -1.20 -3.97
N ARG A 44 16.25 -0.56 -4.04
CA ARG A 44 16.14 0.90 -4.13
C ARG A 44 16.78 1.60 -2.93
N ALA A 45 16.65 1.07 -1.72
CA ALA A 45 17.27 1.65 -0.53
C ALA A 45 18.81 1.65 -0.65
N LYS A 46 19.40 0.52 -1.04
CA LYS A 46 20.85 0.39 -1.27
C LYS A 46 21.35 1.35 -2.36
N GLU A 47 20.61 1.47 -3.46
CA GLU A 47 20.96 2.35 -4.58
C GLU A 47 20.91 3.84 -4.20
N ASN A 48 19.99 4.22 -3.31
CA ASN A 48 19.87 5.58 -2.79
C ASN A 48 20.78 5.87 -1.57
N GLY A 49 21.66 4.92 -1.20
CA GLY A 49 22.64 5.11 -0.14
C GLY A 49 22.08 5.07 1.29
N HIS A 50 20.97 4.36 1.50
CA HIS A 50 20.40 4.09 2.82
C HIS A 50 20.93 2.79 3.44
#